data_AF-A0A063Z6D9-F1
#
_entry.id   AF-A0A063Z6D9-F1
#
_cell.length_a   1.000
_cell.length_b   1.000
_cell.length_c   1.000
_cell.angle_alpha   90.00
_cell.angle_beta   90.00
_cell.angle_gamma   90.00
#
_symmetry.space_group_name_H-M   'P 1'
#
loop_
_entity.id
_entity.type
_entity.pdbx_description
1 polymer ?
#
loop_
_entity_poly.entity_id
_entity_poly.type
_entity_poly.pdbx_seq_one_letter_code
_entity_poly.pdbx_strand_id
1 'polypeptide(L)'
;KLAQRIEQGIGRAIRGVSDYCVVIIIGTDISAFFSENAKRGYLSNEAQRQIKIGEELAEELKKEGPALKAIENLIQNVLDRDPGWKAYYKYAMSDVDIKPINKAFINRMILERDAELCYQKRQPRQAVSIIQKIIDEVKDHEKELGWYLQLKAIYEYSVDRQRSLDTQLSAFKTNPRLFRPPEGIQYTKMTRDGISRAQRISNYIRSKEGYTHLILEIENILEKISFKVPSDTFEEGIDELGHILGFNTDRPEKNDGCGPDNLWQIDDTHYWIIECKNGVTAQRGISKSEAGQMNTSIGWFEGKYENFENIPIIIHPSNKFKEDAFSTKQLYSLQPEKLELLKNNIRDFYKSISGVPFTTISPEGIQSMIKEYSLDSESMKKTLLSRVSK
;
A
#
# COMPACT_ATOMS: atom_id res chain seq x y z
N LYS A 1 -12.36 5.98 -6.97
CA LYS A 1 -12.90 4.80 -7.70
C LYS A 1 -13.40 3.70 -6.77
N LEU A 2 -12.65 3.26 -5.75
CA LEU A 2 -13.11 2.20 -4.84
C LEU A 2 -14.37 2.61 -4.05
N ALA A 3 -14.37 3.78 -3.39
CA ALA A 3 -15.53 4.31 -2.66
C ALA A 3 -16.82 4.33 -3.52
N GLN A 4 -16.72 4.81 -4.76
CA GLN A 4 -17.83 4.81 -5.71
C GLN A 4 -18.32 3.39 -6.05
N ARG A 5 -17.42 2.44 -6.28
CA ARG A 5 -17.78 1.03 -6.53
C ARG A 5 -18.46 0.42 -5.30
N ILE A 6 -17.96 0.72 -4.11
CA ILE A 6 -18.54 0.29 -2.84
C ILE A 6 -19.96 0.86 -2.70
N GLU A 7 -20.15 2.17 -2.85
CA GLU A 7 -21.49 2.78 -2.77
C GLU A 7 -22.45 2.22 -3.82
N GLN A 8 -22.00 2.03 -5.06
CA GLN A 8 -22.82 1.43 -6.10
C GLN A 8 -23.19 -0.02 -5.77
N GLY A 9 -22.26 -0.77 -5.15
CA GLY A 9 -22.47 -2.14 -4.69
C GLY A 9 -23.44 -2.24 -3.50
N ILE A 10 -23.31 -1.35 -2.51
CA ILE A 10 -24.27 -1.23 -1.39
C ILE A 10 -25.65 -0.83 -1.94
N GLY A 11 -25.68 0.06 -2.94
CA GLY A 11 -26.79 0.24 -3.86
C GLY A 11 -28.15 0.48 -3.16
N ARG A 12 -29.20 -0.18 -3.67
CA ARG A 12 -30.62 0.08 -3.31
C ARG A 12 -30.95 0.03 -1.82
N ALA A 13 -30.07 -0.50 -0.97
CA ALA A 13 -30.16 -0.49 0.49
C ALA A 13 -30.35 0.92 1.09
N ILE A 14 -29.92 1.97 0.40
CA ILE A 14 -29.84 3.33 0.93
C ILE A 14 -31.01 4.22 0.45
N ARG A 15 -31.79 3.80 -0.57
CA ARG A 15 -32.65 4.72 -1.35
C ARG A 15 -34.11 4.86 -0.88
N GLY A 16 -34.60 4.04 0.05
CA GLY A 16 -35.99 4.14 0.49
C GLY A 16 -36.34 3.34 1.75
N VAL A 17 -37.37 3.80 2.48
CA VAL A 17 -37.83 3.22 3.76
C VAL A 17 -38.57 1.88 3.58
N SER A 18 -38.93 1.55 2.34
CA SER A 18 -39.63 0.31 1.96
C SER A 18 -38.68 -0.84 1.65
N ASP A 19 -37.48 -0.54 1.15
CA ASP A 19 -36.47 -1.51 0.74
C ASP A 19 -35.51 -1.74 1.92
N TYR A 20 -35.26 -3.00 2.26
CA TYR A 20 -34.34 -3.38 3.33
C TYR A 20 -33.51 -4.58 2.88
N CYS A 21 -32.25 -4.59 3.29
CA CYS A 21 -31.34 -5.70 3.05
C CYS A 21 -30.24 -5.70 4.09
N VAL A 22 -29.53 -6.82 4.18
CA VAL A 22 -28.25 -6.90 4.90
C VAL A 22 -27.13 -6.93 3.87
N VAL A 23 -26.11 -6.10 4.09
CA VAL A 23 -24.86 -6.13 3.31
C VAL A 23 -23.77 -6.72 4.20
N ILE A 24 -23.23 -7.86 3.79
CA ILE A 24 -22.10 -8.51 4.47
C ILE A 24 -20.84 -8.17 3.69
N ILE A 25 -19.89 -7.53 4.36
CA ILE A 25 -18.60 -7.17 3.80
C ILE A 25 -17.60 -8.26 4.17
N ILE A 26 -16.98 -8.88 3.16
CA ILE A 26 -15.98 -9.93 3.31
C ILE A 26 -14.78 -9.53 2.47
N GLY A 27 -13.58 -9.59 3.04
CA GLY A 27 -12.33 -9.19 2.41
C GLY A 27 -11.58 -8.17 3.26
N THR A 28 -10.26 -8.37 3.40
CA THR A 28 -9.38 -7.51 4.20
C THR A 28 -9.23 -6.13 3.57
N ASP A 29 -9.16 -6.06 2.24
CA ASP A 29 -9.07 -4.83 1.44
C ASP A 29 -10.26 -3.88 1.64
N ILE A 30 -11.49 -4.41 1.53
CA ILE A 30 -12.71 -3.64 1.71
C ILE A 30 -12.91 -3.32 3.20
N SER A 31 -12.61 -4.24 4.10
CA SER A 31 -12.68 -3.99 5.55
C SER A 31 -11.72 -2.88 5.97
N ALA A 32 -10.50 -2.87 5.42
CA ALA A 32 -9.50 -1.83 5.66
C ALA A 32 -10.03 -0.46 5.22
N PHE A 33 -10.71 -0.39 4.06
CA PHE A 33 -11.34 0.83 3.58
C PHE A 33 -12.38 1.39 4.57
N PHE A 34 -13.24 0.54 5.13
CA PHE A 34 -14.26 0.98 6.09
C PHE A 34 -13.71 1.31 7.47
N SER A 35 -12.59 0.71 7.87
CA SER A 35 -11.97 0.97 9.18
C SER A 35 -11.29 2.34 9.30
N GLU A 36 -11.02 3.03 8.18
CA GLU A 36 -10.31 4.31 8.16
C GLU A 36 -11.29 5.49 7.96
N ASN A 37 -11.33 6.42 8.91
CA ASN A 37 -12.19 7.60 8.91
C ASN A 37 -11.97 8.48 7.69
N ALA A 38 -10.71 8.69 7.30
CA ALA A 38 -10.38 9.48 6.11
C ALA A 38 -11.00 8.88 4.84
N LYS A 39 -10.96 7.55 4.69
CA LYS A 39 -11.54 6.84 3.55
C LYS A 39 -13.07 6.83 3.57
N ARG A 40 -13.67 6.65 4.75
CA ARG A 40 -15.13 6.77 4.94
C ARG A 40 -15.67 8.14 4.50
N GLY A 41 -14.86 9.19 4.64
CA GLY A 41 -15.20 10.53 4.17
C GLY A 41 -15.51 10.64 2.67
N TYR A 42 -15.12 9.66 1.85
CA TYR A 42 -15.48 9.60 0.43
C TYR A 42 -16.87 9.00 0.14
N LEU A 43 -17.56 8.44 1.14
CA LEU A 43 -18.91 7.91 1.02
C LEU A 43 -19.96 8.99 1.35
N SER A 44 -21.21 8.78 0.98
CA SER A 44 -22.34 9.60 1.42
C SER A 44 -22.48 9.62 2.95
N ASN A 45 -23.10 10.67 3.48
CA ASN A 45 -23.30 10.84 4.92
C ASN A 45 -24.15 9.68 5.49
N GLU A 46 -25.12 9.22 4.70
CA GLU A 46 -25.98 8.08 5.00
C GLU A 46 -25.19 6.78 5.09
N ALA A 47 -24.32 6.49 4.11
CA ALA A 47 -23.47 5.30 4.13
C ALA A 47 -22.48 5.34 5.30
N GLN A 48 -21.89 6.49 5.60
CA GLN A 48 -21.03 6.69 6.77
C GLN A 48 -21.77 6.34 8.08
N ARG A 49 -23.02 6.80 8.23
CA ARG A 49 -23.82 6.50 9.43
C ARG A 49 -24.20 5.02 9.52
N GLN A 50 -24.56 4.38 8.41
CA GLN A 50 -24.86 2.95 8.38
C GLN A 50 -23.66 2.09 8.79
N ILE A 51 -22.46 2.43 8.35
CA ILE A 51 -21.23 1.74 8.77
C ILE A 51 -21.04 1.88 10.27
N LYS A 52 -21.23 3.09 10.81
CA LYS A 52 -21.12 3.35 12.25
C LYS A 52 -22.14 2.55 13.07
N ILE A 53 -23.39 2.43 12.59
CA ILE A 53 -24.40 1.55 13.19
C ILE A 53 -23.91 0.10 13.22
N GLY A 54 -23.34 -0.39 12.10
CA GLY A 54 -22.76 -1.73 12.04
C GLY A 54 -21.62 -1.95 13.04
N GLU A 55 -20.75 -0.96 13.23
CA GLU A 55 -19.67 -0.99 14.22
C GLU A 55 -20.21 -1.02 15.66
N GLU A 56 -21.16 -0.14 15.98
CA GLU A 56 -21.82 -0.07 17.30
C GLU A 56 -22.47 -1.43 17.65
N LEU A 57 -23.23 -2.00 16.71
CA LEU A 57 -23.86 -3.31 16.88
C LEU A 57 -22.82 -4.44 17.02
N ALA A 58 -21.75 -4.43 16.21
CA ALA A 58 -20.71 -5.46 16.31
C ALA A 58 -20.03 -5.46 17.69
N GLU A 59 -19.81 -4.29 18.30
CA GLU A 59 -19.26 -4.17 19.66
C GLU A 59 -20.24 -4.62 20.74
N GLU A 60 -21.54 -4.43 20.55
CA GLU A 60 -22.57 -4.98 21.45
C GLU A 60 -22.65 -6.51 21.34
N LEU A 61 -22.68 -7.05 20.12
CA LEU A 61 -22.77 -8.50 19.88
C LEU A 61 -21.58 -9.27 20.43
N LYS A 62 -20.39 -8.66 20.49
CA LYS A 62 -19.21 -9.26 21.16
C LYS A 62 -19.45 -9.58 22.64
N LYS A 63 -20.40 -8.91 23.29
CA LYS A 63 -20.72 -9.09 24.71
C LYS A 63 -21.75 -10.20 24.96
N GLU A 64 -22.46 -10.66 23.91
CA GLU A 64 -23.66 -11.52 24.04
C GLU A 64 -23.45 -13.01 23.71
N GLY A 65 -22.20 -13.48 23.56
CA GLY A 65 -21.89 -14.90 23.39
C GLY A 65 -21.37 -15.27 21.99
N PRO A 66 -21.70 -16.45 21.41
CA PRO A 66 -21.11 -16.91 20.16
C PRO A 66 -21.42 -15.96 18.98
N ALA A 67 -20.39 -15.33 18.43
CA ALA A 67 -20.50 -14.26 17.43
C ALA A 67 -21.39 -14.61 16.22
N LEU A 68 -21.35 -15.86 15.75
CA LEU A 68 -22.14 -16.29 14.58
C LEU A 68 -23.65 -16.27 14.86
N LYS A 69 -24.09 -16.71 16.04
CA LYS A 69 -25.51 -16.75 16.39
C LYS A 69 -26.06 -15.33 16.61
N ALA A 70 -25.23 -14.46 17.17
CA ALA A 70 -25.55 -13.05 17.36
C ALA A 70 -25.73 -12.32 16.00
N ILE A 71 -24.82 -12.59 15.04
CA ILE A 71 -24.94 -12.10 13.66
C ILE A 71 -26.19 -12.66 12.97
N GLU A 72 -26.45 -13.97 13.08
CA GLU A 72 -27.64 -14.62 12.50
C GLU A 72 -28.94 -13.98 13.02
N ASN A 73 -29.05 -13.76 14.33
CA ASN A 73 -30.20 -13.08 14.93
C ASN A 73 -30.35 -11.64 14.42
N LEU A 74 -29.25 -10.88 14.28
CA LEU A 74 -29.31 -9.53 13.74
C LEU A 74 -29.81 -9.54 12.28
N ILE A 75 -29.31 -10.47 11.46
CA ILE A 75 -29.77 -10.65 10.08
C ILE A 75 -31.27 -10.92 10.07
N GLN A 76 -31.73 -11.84 10.92
CA GLN A 76 -33.13 -12.19 11.01
C GLN A 76 -34.00 -11.00 11.44
N ASN A 77 -33.58 -10.22 12.43
CA ASN A 77 -34.29 -9.01 12.87
C ASN A 77 -34.46 -7.98 11.75
N VAL A 78 -33.42 -7.79 10.93
CA VAL A 78 -33.47 -6.90 9.76
C VAL A 78 -34.47 -7.43 8.72
N LEU A 79 -34.42 -8.72 8.43
CA LEU A 79 -35.23 -9.36 7.39
C LEU A 79 -36.72 -9.50 7.79
N ASP A 80 -36.99 -9.78 9.06
CA ASP A 80 -38.35 -9.87 9.63
C ASP A 80 -38.97 -8.51 9.92
N ARG A 81 -38.21 -7.44 9.70
CA ARG A 81 -38.61 -6.06 9.97
C ARG A 81 -39.04 -5.85 11.42
N ASP A 82 -38.27 -6.39 12.36
CA ASP A 82 -38.53 -6.28 13.78
C ASP A 82 -38.85 -4.81 14.18
N PRO A 83 -39.94 -4.56 14.93
CA PRO A 83 -40.32 -3.20 15.31
C PRO A 83 -39.24 -2.45 16.10
N GLY A 84 -38.49 -3.15 16.95
CA GLY A 84 -37.38 -2.61 17.72
C GLY A 84 -36.24 -2.15 16.81
N TRP A 85 -35.82 -3.02 15.87
CA TRP A 85 -34.84 -2.69 14.84
C TRP A 85 -35.25 -1.44 14.03
N LYS A 86 -36.50 -1.37 13.57
CA LYS A 86 -36.99 -0.23 12.79
C LYS A 86 -36.95 1.07 13.59
N ALA A 87 -37.33 1.02 14.86
CA ALA A 87 -37.30 2.18 15.75
C ALA A 87 -35.87 2.68 15.98
N TYR A 88 -34.96 1.76 16.31
CA TYR A 88 -33.54 2.05 16.49
C TYR A 88 -32.90 2.62 15.23
N TYR A 89 -33.08 1.96 14.08
CA TYR A 89 -32.50 2.40 12.81
C TYR A 89 -33.00 3.79 12.41
N LYS A 90 -34.31 4.07 12.57
CA LYS A 90 -34.88 5.40 12.28
C LYS A 90 -34.30 6.47 13.20
N TYR A 91 -34.14 6.17 14.49
CA TYR A 91 -33.50 7.08 15.45
C TYR A 91 -32.04 7.34 15.07
N ALA A 92 -31.25 6.29 14.86
CA ALA A 92 -29.84 6.41 14.53
C ALA A 92 -29.60 7.17 13.21
N MET A 93 -30.44 6.96 12.19
CA MET A 93 -30.37 7.66 10.90
C MET A 93 -30.93 9.10 10.94
N SER A 94 -31.70 9.48 11.96
CA SER A 94 -32.13 10.88 12.11
C SER A 94 -30.98 11.82 12.50
N ASP A 95 -29.88 11.25 13.01
CA ASP A 95 -28.65 11.93 13.44
C ASP A 95 -27.57 11.95 12.34
N VAL A 96 -27.96 11.84 11.07
CA VAL A 96 -27.00 11.94 9.95
C VAL A 96 -26.49 13.37 9.85
N ASP A 97 -25.21 13.57 10.16
CA ASP A 97 -24.53 14.85 9.99
C ASP A 97 -24.33 15.13 8.49
N ILE A 98 -25.08 16.12 7.98
CA ILE A 98 -24.98 16.53 6.58
C ILE A 98 -23.75 17.43 6.45
N LYS A 99 -22.62 16.83 6.05
CA LYS A 99 -21.41 17.58 5.76
C LYS A 99 -21.67 18.64 4.69
N PRO A 100 -21.21 19.89 4.88
CA PRO A 100 -21.39 20.95 3.91
C PRO A 100 -20.65 20.62 2.61
N ILE A 101 -21.18 21.10 1.50
CA ILE A 101 -20.58 20.94 0.18
C ILE A 101 -19.14 21.49 0.21
N ASN A 102 -18.17 20.68 -0.23
CA ASN A 102 -16.80 21.11 -0.37
C ASN A 102 -16.65 22.05 -1.58
N LYS A 103 -16.83 23.35 -1.35
CA LYS A 103 -16.73 24.39 -2.39
C LYS A 103 -15.36 24.43 -3.04
N ALA A 104 -14.28 24.19 -2.28
CA ALA A 104 -12.92 24.17 -2.82
C ALA A 104 -12.76 23.04 -3.85
N PHE A 105 -13.26 21.84 -3.53
CA PHE A 105 -13.28 20.71 -4.46
C PHE A 105 -14.07 21.04 -5.74
N ILE A 106 -15.27 21.63 -5.61
CA ILE A 106 -16.07 22.03 -6.78
C ILE A 106 -15.34 23.06 -7.63
N ASN A 107 -14.76 24.09 -7.01
CA ASN A 107 -14.02 25.11 -7.73
C ASN A 107 -12.84 24.51 -8.50
N ARG A 108 -12.12 23.55 -7.90
CA ARG A 108 -11.05 22.82 -8.58
C ARG A 108 -11.55 22.04 -9.79
N MET A 109 -12.68 21.33 -9.66
CA MET A 109 -13.29 20.61 -10.78
C MET A 109 -13.72 21.55 -11.92
N ILE A 110 -14.17 22.76 -11.59
CA ILE A 110 -14.49 23.79 -12.59
C ILE A 110 -13.20 24.23 -13.31
N LEU A 111 -12.12 24.50 -12.58
CA LEU A 111 -10.83 24.87 -13.16
C LEU A 111 -10.27 23.76 -14.05
N GLU A 112 -10.37 22.49 -13.64
CA GLU A 112 -9.94 21.34 -14.43
C GLU A 112 -10.71 21.26 -15.76
N ARG A 113 -12.05 21.39 -15.70
CA ARG A 113 -12.92 21.45 -16.89
C ARG A 113 -12.53 22.61 -17.81
N ASP A 114 -12.33 23.80 -17.25
CA ASP A 114 -12.04 24.99 -18.04
C ASP A 114 -10.66 24.91 -18.71
N ALA A 115 -9.67 24.32 -18.04
CA ALA A 115 -8.36 24.04 -18.64
C ALA A 115 -8.47 23.08 -19.83
N GLU A 116 -9.21 21.98 -19.67
CA GLU A 116 -9.44 20.99 -20.74
C GLU A 116 -10.18 21.63 -21.93
N LEU A 117 -11.21 22.44 -21.68
CA LEU A 117 -11.93 23.16 -22.74
C LEU A 117 -11.03 24.14 -23.49
N CYS A 118 -10.14 24.86 -22.80
CA CYS A 118 -9.14 25.71 -23.45
C CYS A 118 -8.17 24.88 -24.31
N TYR A 119 -7.71 23.74 -23.81
CA TYR A 119 -6.82 22.86 -24.56
C TYR A 119 -7.49 22.32 -25.84
N GLN A 120 -8.73 21.83 -25.74
CA GLN A 120 -9.54 21.38 -26.90
C GLN A 120 -9.76 22.48 -27.94
N LYS A 121 -9.91 23.74 -27.51
CA LYS A 121 -10.00 24.93 -28.38
C LYS A 121 -8.65 25.37 -28.96
N ARG A 122 -7.59 24.58 -28.80
CA ARG A 122 -6.21 24.90 -29.22
C ARG A 122 -5.66 26.17 -28.56
N GLN A 123 -6.01 26.38 -27.29
CA GLN A 123 -5.48 27.47 -26.45
C GLN A 123 -4.61 26.91 -25.31
N PRO A 124 -3.51 26.19 -25.63
CA PRO A 124 -2.73 25.46 -24.63
C PRO A 124 -2.08 26.38 -23.58
N ARG A 125 -1.66 27.60 -23.95
CA ARG A 125 -1.10 28.57 -22.98
C ARG A 125 -2.11 28.96 -21.89
N GLN A 126 -3.39 29.08 -22.26
CA GLN A 126 -4.45 29.39 -21.30
C GLN A 126 -4.74 28.17 -20.41
N ALA A 127 -4.80 26.97 -20.99
CA ALA A 127 -4.95 25.72 -20.23
C ALA A 127 -3.86 25.54 -19.18
N VAL A 128 -2.58 25.78 -19.56
CA VAL A 128 -1.44 25.75 -18.64
C VAL A 128 -1.58 26.77 -17.51
N SER A 129 -2.02 27.99 -17.81
CA SER A 129 -2.25 29.01 -16.79
C SER A 129 -3.36 28.64 -15.80
N ILE A 130 -4.41 27.97 -16.26
CA ILE A 130 -5.51 27.50 -15.39
C ILE A 130 -5.03 26.36 -14.49
N ILE A 131 -4.35 25.35 -15.05
CA ILE A 131 -3.80 24.25 -14.24
C ILE A 131 -2.76 24.73 -13.23
N GLN A 132 -1.98 25.76 -13.55
CA GLN A 132 -1.02 26.32 -12.60
C GLN A 132 -1.71 26.79 -11.31
N LYS A 133 -2.92 27.37 -11.40
CA LYS A 133 -3.69 27.76 -10.21
C LYS A 133 -4.03 26.56 -9.33
N ILE A 134 -4.41 25.44 -9.95
CA ILE A 134 -4.69 24.20 -9.23
C ILE A 134 -3.41 23.67 -8.56
N ILE A 135 -2.28 23.68 -9.28
CA ILE A 135 -0.97 23.26 -8.74
C ILE A 135 -0.61 24.06 -7.49
N ASP A 136 -0.81 25.39 -7.52
CA ASP A 136 -0.48 26.27 -6.40
C ASP A 136 -1.38 25.99 -5.18
N GLU A 137 -2.62 25.55 -5.39
CA GLU A 137 -3.57 25.12 -4.34
C GLU A 137 -3.22 23.74 -3.75
N VAL A 138 -2.67 22.82 -4.54
CA VAL A 138 -2.42 21.43 -4.12
C VAL A 138 -0.96 21.12 -3.80
N LYS A 139 -0.10 22.14 -3.77
CA LYS A 139 1.36 21.99 -3.60
C LYS A 139 1.78 21.17 -2.38
N ASP A 140 0.96 21.16 -1.32
CA ASP A 140 1.23 20.43 -0.07
C ASP A 140 0.72 18.97 -0.12
N HIS A 141 0.12 18.54 -1.23
CA HIS A 141 -0.43 17.20 -1.44
C HIS A 141 0.31 16.51 -2.59
N GLU A 142 1.44 15.87 -2.32
CA GLU A 142 2.36 15.30 -3.34
C GLU A 142 1.65 14.48 -4.43
N LYS A 143 0.72 13.60 -4.06
CA LYS A 143 -0.02 12.77 -5.03
C LYS A 143 -0.86 13.60 -6.01
N GLU A 144 -1.54 14.63 -5.51
CA GLU A 144 -2.33 15.55 -6.34
C GLU A 144 -1.42 16.47 -7.15
N LEU A 145 -0.37 17.01 -6.52
CA LEU A 145 0.63 17.84 -7.17
C LEU A 145 1.24 17.12 -8.37
N GLY A 146 1.71 15.88 -8.19
CA GLY A 146 2.24 15.06 -9.28
C GLY A 146 1.23 14.87 -10.41
N TRP A 147 -0.04 14.57 -10.08
CA TRP A 147 -1.10 14.40 -11.09
C TRP A 147 -1.32 15.67 -11.93
N TYR A 148 -1.43 16.83 -11.29
CA TYR A 148 -1.65 18.08 -12.02
C TYR A 148 -0.39 18.58 -12.74
N LEU A 149 0.81 18.26 -12.26
CA LEU A 149 2.05 18.46 -13.01
C LEU A 149 2.05 17.63 -14.30
N GLN A 150 1.64 16.36 -14.24
CA GLN A 150 1.53 15.53 -15.46
C GLN A 150 0.48 16.11 -16.43
N LEU A 151 -0.67 16.56 -15.93
CA LEU A 151 -1.68 17.19 -16.78
C LEU A 151 -1.16 18.50 -17.42
N LYS A 152 -0.43 19.32 -16.67
CA LYS A 152 0.26 20.50 -17.20
C LYS A 152 1.27 20.13 -18.29
N ALA A 153 2.06 19.06 -18.11
CA ALA A 153 3.02 18.59 -19.10
C ALA A 153 2.33 18.23 -20.43
N ILE A 154 1.16 17.58 -20.38
CA ILE A 154 0.35 17.27 -21.57
C ILE A 154 -0.03 18.56 -22.33
N TYR A 155 -0.50 19.58 -21.61
CA TYR A 155 -0.89 20.84 -22.24
C TYR A 155 0.31 21.61 -22.80
N GLU A 156 1.45 21.57 -22.11
CA GLU A 156 2.71 22.21 -22.54
C GLU A 156 3.30 21.57 -23.79
N TYR A 157 3.08 20.27 -24.04
CA TYR A 157 3.73 19.53 -25.13
C TYR A 157 3.56 20.17 -26.52
N SER A 158 2.37 20.71 -26.80
CA SER A 158 2.06 21.36 -28.07
C SER A 158 2.67 22.76 -28.22
N VAL A 159 3.17 23.35 -27.13
CA VAL A 159 3.74 24.71 -27.07
C VAL A 159 5.26 24.66 -26.99
N ASP A 160 5.77 23.83 -26.07
CA ASP A 160 7.19 23.68 -25.77
C ASP A 160 7.42 22.25 -25.25
N ARG A 161 8.03 21.44 -26.12
CA ARG A 161 8.29 20.03 -25.83
C ARG A 161 9.33 19.85 -24.72
N GLN A 162 10.34 20.71 -24.64
CA GLN A 162 11.37 20.57 -23.62
C GLN A 162 10.78 20.87 -22.25
N ARG A 163 10.06 21.98 -22.13
CA ARG A 163 9.38 22.34 -20.89
C ARG A 163 8.36 21.28 -20.44
N SER A 164 7.62 20.69 -21.38
CA SER A 164 6.73 19.56 -21.09
C SER A 164 7.46 18.38 -20.48
N LEU A 165 8.64 18.01 -21.01
CA LEU A 165 9.46 16.93 -20.47
C LEU A 165 10.00 17.27 -19.07
N ASP A 166 10.44 18.51 -18.85
CA ASP A 166 10.91 18.96 -17.53
C ASP A 166 9.78 18.91 -16.49
N THR A 167 8.57 19.37 -16.85
CA THR A 167 7.38 19.30 -16.00
C THR A 167 6.98 17.84 -15.72
N GLN A 168 7.07 16.95 -16.72
CA GLN A 168 6.78 15.52 -16.54
C GLN A 168 7.79 14.85 -15.62
N LEU A 169 9.07 15.23 -15.70
CA LEU A 169 10.10 14.75 -14.78
C LEU A 169 9.80 15.19 -13.34
N SER A 170 9.35 16.43 -13.13
CA SER A 170 8.86 16.88 -11.82
C SER A 170 7.65 16.06 -11.37
N ALA A 171 6.66 15.83 -12.25
CA ALA A 171 5.48 15.02 -11.94
C ALA A 171 5.85 13.61 -11.46
N PHE A 172 6.76 12.96 -12.18
CA PHE A 172 7.24 11.62 -11.86
C PHE A 172 8.05 11.58 -10.55
N LYS A 173 8.93 12.56 -10.31
CA LYS A 173 9.68 12.67 -9.04
C LYS A 173 8.76 12.86 -7.83
N THR A 174 7.67 13.62 -7.99
CA THR A 174 6.68 13.81 -6.93
C THR A 174 5.77 12.58 -6.76
N ASN A 175 5.48 11.86 -7.83
CA ASN A 175 4.65 10.65 -7.78
C ASN A 175 5.17 9.60 -8.78
N PRO A 176 5.99 8.63 -8.33
CA PRO A 176 6.60 7.59 -9.17
C PRO A 176 5.60 6.64 -9.86
N ARG A 177 4.30 6.72 -9.54
CA ARG A 177 3.24 5.95 -10.22
C ARG A 177 2.80 6.57 -11.54
N LEU A 178 3.28 7.78 -11.86
CA LEU A 178 2.94 8.52 -13.08
C LEU A 178 3.83 8.12 -14.26
N PHE A 179 3.57 8.70 -15.45
CA PHE A 179 4.33 8.33 -16.64
C PHE A 179 5.81 8.70 -16.50
N ARG A 180 6.66 7.76 -16.87
CA ARG A 180 8.10 7.94 -16.88
C ARG A 180 8.52 8.80 -18.08
N PRO A 181 9.21 9.93 -17.90
CA PRO A 181 9.82 10.65 -19.02
C PRO A 181 10.88 9.78 -19.72
N PRO A 182 11.11 9.97 -21.04
CA PRO A 182 12.06 9.18 -21.81
C PRO A 182 13.52 9.33 -21.35
N GLU A 183 13.89 10.48 -20.77
CA GLU A 183 15.24 10.79 -20.32
C GLU A 183 15.22 11.60 -19.01
N GLY A 184 16.35 11.69 -18.32
CA GLY A 184 16.54 12.60 -17.17
C GLY A 184 16.26 12.03 -15.78
N ILE A 185 15.91 10.75 -15.66
CA ILE A 185 15.80 10.09 -14.35
C ILE A 185 17.19 9.60 -13.94
N GLN A 186 17.64 10.09 -12.79
CA GLN A 186 18.83 9.58 -12.12
C GLN A 186 18.42 8.96 -10.80
N TYR A 187 18.88 7.73 -10.59
CA TYR A 187 18.74 7.05 -9.32
C TYR A 187 19.24 7.91 -8.16
N THR A 188 18.39 8.12 -7.17
CA THR A 188 18.76 8.77 -5.91
C THR A 188 18.94 7.69 -4.85
N LYS A 189 20.15 7.59 -4.29
CA LYS A 189 20.45 6.59 -3.25
C LYS A 189 19.57 6.81 -2.03
N MET A 190 19.16 5.71 -1.40
CA MET A 190 18.51 5.74 -0.10
C MET A 190 19.44 6.42 0.91
N THR A 191 18.99 7.54 1.46
CA THR A 191 19.72 8.27 2.50
C THR A 191 19.28 7.81 3.88
N ARG A 192 20.21 7.80 4.84
CA ARG A 192 19.85 7.58 6.24
C ARG A 192 19.18 8.82 6.80
N ASP A 193 18.04 8.63 7.44
CA ASP A 193 17.29 9.65 8.19
C ASP A 193 17.72 9.73 9.67
N GLY A 194 18.63 8.86 10.12
CA GLY A 194 19.09 8.77 11.52
C GLY A 194 18.07 8.13 12.48
N ILE A 195 16.95 7.63 11.98
CA ILE A 195 15.87 7.03 12.77
C ILE A 195 16.10 5.53 12.89
N SER A 196 16.01 4.98 14.11
CA SER A 196 16.17 3.54 14.33
C SER A 196 14.99 2.75 13.76
N ARG A 197 15.24 1.48 13.39
CA ARG A 197 14.22 0.55 12.90
C ARG A 197 13.01 0.47 13.85
N ALA A 198 13.27 0.31 15.14
CA ALA A 198 12.21 0.26 16.16
C ALA A 198 11.43 1.57 16.28
N GLN A 199 12.09 2.73 16.11
CA GLN A 199 11.42 4.02 16.07
C GLN A 199 10.53 4.16 14.82
N ARG A 200 10.97 3.70 13.65
CA ARG A 200 10.12 3.70 12.44
C ARG A 200 8.86 2.86 12.61
N ILE A 201 8.98 1.67 13.19
CA ILE A 201 7.82 0.81 13.49
C ILE A 201 6.90 1.47 14.53
N SER A 202 7.45 2.05 15.61
CA SER A 202 6.65 2.78 16.60
C SER A 202 5.88 3.95 15.97
N ASN A 203 6.54 4.73 15.11
CA ASN A 203 5.90 5.82 14.35
C ASN A 203 4.81 5.28 13.41
N TYR A 204 5.08 4.19 12.70
CA TYR A 204 4.12 3.54 11.81
C TYR A 204 2.86 3.11 12.57
N ILE A 205 3.00 2.42 13.71
CA ILE A 205 1.85 2.00 14.53
C ILE A 205 1.06 3.21 15.03
N ARG A 206 1.74 4.22 15.56
CA ARG A 206 1.11 5.45 16.09
C ARG A 206 0.39 6.27 15.02
N SER A 207 0.77 6.12 13.76
CA SER A 207 0.08 6.79 12.64
C SER A 207 -1.30 6.19 12.32
N LYS A 208 -1.62 5.00 12.84
CA LYS A 208 -2.87 4.30 12.54
C LYS A 208 -3.99 4.74 13.47
N GLU A 209 -5.20 4.84 12.93
CA GLU A 209 -6.40 5.24 13.67
C GLU A 209 -6.81 4.26 14.79
N GLY A 210 -6.34 3.01 14.73
CA GLY A 210 -6.57 2.02 15.77
C GLY A 210 -6.06 0.63 15.40
N TYR A 211 -6.19 -0.31 16.35
CA TYR A 211 -5.71 -1.68 16.20
C TYR A 211 -6.38 -2.43 15.04
N THR A 212 -7.70 -2.29 14.86
CA THR A 212 -8.41 -2.93 13.74
C THR A 212 -7.87 -2.47 12.39
N HIS A 213 -7.68 -1.15 12.21
CA HIS A 213 -7.11 -0.61 10.98
C HIS A 213 -5.68 -1.11 10.75
N LEU A 214 -4.84 -1.10 11.80
CA LEU A 214 -3.48 -1.64 11.75
C LEU A 214 -3.48 -3.09 11.24
N ILE A 215 -4.24 -3.99 11.88
CA ILE A 215 -4.24 -5.41 11.50
C ILE A 215 -4.76 -5.63 10.08
N LEU A 216 -5.82 -4.92 9.67
CA LEU A 216 -6.34 -5.03 8.30
C LEU A 216 -5.32 -4.56 7.26
N GLU A 217 -4.58 -3.49 7.54
CA GLU A 217 -3.50 -3.02 6.68
C GLU A 217 -2.36 -4.04 6.60
N ILE A 218 -1.97 -4.64 7.73
CA ILE A 218 -0.97 -5.72 7.74
C ILE A 218 -1.43 -6.91 6.91
N GLU A 219 -2.65 -7.43 7.11
CA GLU A 219 -3.14 -8.58 6.33
C GLU A 219 -3.22 -8.26 4.82
N ASN A 220 -3.65 -7.05 4.45
CA ASN A 220 -3.65 -6.61 3.05
C ASN A 220 -2.24 -6.62 2.43
N ILE A 221 -1.21 -6.17 3.18
CA ILE A 221 0.19 -6.27 2.74
C ILE A 221 0.60 -7.74 2.58
N LEU A 222 0.29 -8.59 3.56
CA LEU A 222 0.65 -10.02 3.53
C LEU A 222 -0.06 -10.78 2.40
N GLU A 223 -1.26 -10.38 1.99
CA GLU A 223 -2.01 -10.95 0.87
C GLU A 223 -1.38 -10.66 -0.49
N LYS A 224 -0.78 -9.47 -0.67
CA LYS A 224 0.01 -9.14 -1.87
C LYS A 224 1.22 -10.06 -2.05
N ILE A 225 1.69 -10.67 -0.96
CA ILE A 225 2.90 -11.50 -0.93
C ILE A 225 2.49 -12.97 -1.03
N SER A 226 1.97 -13.33 -2.19
CA SER A 226 1.58 -14.69 -2.53
C SER A 226 2.08 -15.06 -3.93
N PHE A 227 2.53 -16.30 -4.09
CA PHE A 227 2.92 -16.79 -5.42
C PHE A 227 1.69 -16.79 -6.33
N LYS A 228 1.91 -16.51 -7.63
CA LYS A 228 0.87 -16.37 -8.67
C LYS A 228 0.09 -15.04 -8.71
N VAL A 229 0.30 -14.12 -7.77
CA VAL A 229 -0.20 -12.74 -7.93
C VAL A 229 0.62 -12.02 -9.02
N PRO A 230 0.11 -10.95 -9.65
CA PRO A 230 0.88 -10.17 -10.61
C PRO A 230 2.21 -9.68 -10.01
N SER A 231 3.30 -9.75 -10.76
CA SER A 231 4.66 -9.44 -10.26
C SER A 231 4.76 -8.05 -9.64
N ASP A 232 4.20 -7.03 -10.30
CA ASP A 232 4.21 -5.66 -9.76
C ASP A 232 3.48 -5.54 -8.40
N THR A 233 2.40 -6.31 -8.20
CA THR A 233 1.69 -6.38 -6.91
C THR A 233 2.52 -7.09 -5.86
N PHE A 234 3.21 -8.17 -6.24
CA PHE A 234 4.09 -8.91 -5.34
C PHE A 234 5.27 -8.05 -4.88
N GLU A 235 5.94 -7.38 -5.82
CA GLU A 235 7.06 -6.46 -5.55
C GLU A 235 6.62 -5.26 -4.69
N GLU A 236 5.44 -4.71 -4.93
CA GLU A 236 4.85 -3.69 -4.04
C GLU A 236 4.63 -4.26 -2.63
N GLY A 237 4.10 -5.48 -2.53
CA GLY A 237 3.94 -6.16 -1.25
C GLY A 237 5.26 -6.37 -0.51
N ILE A 238 6.34 -6.74 -1.21
CA ILE A 238 7.69 -6.86 -0.63
C ILE A 238 8.21 -5.50 -0.16
N ASP A 239 7.98 -4.42 -0.91
CA ASP A 239 8.37 -3.08 -0.46
C ASP A 239 7.64 -2.66 0.82
N GLU A 240 6.31 -2.78 0.82
CA GLU A 240 5.45 -2.51 1.99
C GLU A 240 5.82 -3.40 3.19
N LEU A 241 6.19 -4.68 2.95
CA LEU A 241 6.67 -5.59 3.98
C LEU A 241 7.91 -5.05 4.69
N GLY A 242 8.88 -4.54 3.94
CA GLY A 242 10.09 -3.99 4.52
C GLY A 242 9.81 -2.70 5.30
N HIS A 243 8.88 -1.86 4.83
CA HIS A 243 8.42 -0.68 5.56
C HIS A 243 7.76 -1.02 6.91
N ILE A 244 6.85 -2.01 6.96
CA ILE A 244 6.23 -2.44 8.23
C ILE A 244 7.22 -3.16 9.15
N LEU A 245 8.32 -3.68 8.60
CA LEU A 245 9.45 -4.16 9.38
C LEU A 245 10.37 -3.02 9.83
N GLY A 246 10.12 -1.76 9.45
CA GLY A 246 10.92 -0.60 9.84
C GLY A 246 12.23 -0.40 9.05
N PHE A 247 12.41 -1.14 7.96
CA PHE A 247 13.55 -0.98 7.06
C PHE A 247 13.39 0.25 6.16
N ASN A 248 14.52 0.76 5.69
CA ASN A 248 14.53 1.69 4.56
C ASN A 248 14.50 0.86 3.28
N THR A 249 13.50 1.09 2.43
CA THR A 249 13.26 0.28 1.24
C THR A 249 13.07 1.13 -0.01
N ASP A 250 13.32 0.52 -1.16
CA ASP A 250 13.15 1.13 -2.47
C ASP A 250 12.82 0.05 -3.51
N ARG A 251 12.27 0.48 -4.65
CA ARG A 251 11.99 -0.34 -5.83
C ARG A 251 12.72 0.24 -7.07
N PRO A 252 14.05 0.11 -7.17
CA PRO A 252 14.83 0.79 -8.22
C PRO A 252 14.38 0.50 -9.65
N GLU A 253 14.02 -0.75 -9.99
CA GLU A 253 13.51 -1.06 -11.33
C GLU A 253 12.17 -0.36 -11.61
N LYS A 254 11.29 -0.23 -10.59
CA LYS A 254 10.01 0.48 -10.73
C LYS A 254 10.20 1.99 -10.83
N ASN A 255 11.03 2.54 -9.95
CA ASN A 255 11.19 3.98 -9.74
C ASN A 255 12.17 4.60 -10.74
N ASP A 256 13.23 3.89 -11.10
CA ASP A 256 14.34 4.40 -11.89
C ASP A 256 14.64 3.55 -13.12
N GLY A 257 13.89 2.44 -13.33
CA GLY A 257 14.06 1.51 -14.44
C GLY A 257 15.46 0.98 -14.63
N CYS A 258 16.19 0.87 -13.53
CA CYS A 258 17.43 0.14 -13.44
C CYS A 258 17.67 -0.30 -12.00
N GLY A 259 18.27 -1.48 -11.84
CA GLY A 259 18.59 -2.06 -10.53
C GLY A 259 17.68 -3.23 -10.20
N PRO A 260 17.62 -3.64 -8.91
CA PRO A 260 16.77 -4.74 -8.49
C PRO A 260 15.28 -4.37 -8.45
N ASP A 261 14.43 -5.42 -8.38
CA ASP A 261 12.99 -5.28 -8.15
C ASP A 261 12.71 -4.60 -6.80
N ASN A 262 13.41 -5.02 -5.74
CA ASN A 262 13.35 -4.43 -4.40
C ASN A 262 14.75 -4.32 -3.77
N LEU A 263 14.95 -3.29 -2.96
CA LEU A 263 16.17 -3.05 -2.19
C LEU A 263 15.80 -2.76 -0.74
N TRP A 264 16.33 -3.52 0.23
CA TRP A 264 16.12 -3.27 1.66
C TRP A 264 17.45 -2.98 2.35
N GLN A 265 17.53 -1.89 3.11
CA GLN A 265 18.62 -1.66 4.05
C GLN A 265 18.35 -2.42 5.35
N ILE A 266 19.08 -3.51 5.58
CA ILE A 266 18.84 -4.43 6.70
C ILE A 266 19.55 -4.01 7.97
N ASP A 267 20.70 -3.35 7.83
CA ASP A 267 21.47 -2.76 8.93
C ASP A 267 22.38 -1.63 8.43
N ASP A 268 23.37 -1.23 9.23
CA ASP A 268 24.29 -0.15 8.92
C ASP A 268 25.30 -0.47 7.83
N THR A 269 25.48 -1.72 7.41
CA THR A 269 26.47 -2.08 6.39
C THR A 269 25.91 -2.97 5.29
N HIS A 270 24.76 -3.63 5.51
CA HIS A 270 24.23 -4.64 4.62
C HIS A 270 22.89 -4.24 4.00
N TYR A 271 22.77 -4.56 2.71
CA TYR A 271 21.55 -4.42 1.94
C TYR A 271 21.13 -5.77 1.34
N TRP A 272 19.83 -6.03 1.33
CA TRP A 272 19.25 -7.11 0.55
C TRP A 272 18.91 -6.58 -0.83
N ILE A 273 19.55 -7.16 -1.85
CA ILE A 273 19.18 -6.96 -3.26
C ILE A 273 18.22 -8.08 -3.61
N ILE A 274 16.96 -7.75 -3.91
CA ILE A 274 15.90 -8.74 -4.02
C ILE A 274 15.38 -8.78 -5.46
N GLU A 275 15.36 -9.98 -6.03
CA GLU A 275 14.74 -10.30 -7.32
C GLU A 275 13.53 -11.21 -7.09
N CYS A 276 12.36 -10.81 -7.57
CA CYS A 276 11.08 -11.46 -7.32
C CYS A 276 10.68 -12.36 -8.50
N LYS A 277 10.71 -13.68 -8.32
CA LYS A 277 10.26 -14.67 -9.32
C LYS A 277 9.07 -15.46 -8.78
N ASN A 278 7.98 -14.75 -8.51
CA ASN A 278 6.76 -15.29 -7.89
C ASN A 278 5.80 -15.99 -8.89
N GLY A 279 6.06 -15.88 -10.20
CA GLY A 279 5.26 -16.45 -11.29
C GLY A 279 5.76 -17.79 -11.86
N VAL A 280 6.71 -18.46 -11.20
CA VAL A 280 7.38 -19.66 -11.71
C VAL A 280 7.15 -20.88 -10.81
N THR A 281 7.54 -22.08 -11.26
CA THR A 281 7.41 -23.34 -10.51
C THR A 281 8.76 -23.87 -10.01
N ALA A 282 8.74 -24.67 -8.95
CA ALA A 282 9.94 -25.21 -8.30
C ALA A 282 10.78 -26.08 -9.24
N GLN A 283 10.14 -26.94 -10.04
CA GLN A 283 10.78 -27.91 -10.93
C GLN A 283 11.64 -27.26 -12.01
N ARG A 284 11.37 -26.00 -12.34
CA ARG A 284 12.12 -25.26 -13.35
C ARG A 284 13.54 -24.93 -12.88
N GLY A 285 13.77 -24.81 -11.57
CA GLY A 285 15.02 -24.24 -11.04
C GLY A 285 15.23 -22.78 -11.46
N ILE A 286 16.31 -22.17 -10.96
CA ILE A 286 16.72 -20.80 -11.28
C ILE A 286 17.46 -20.82 -12.62
N SER A 287 16.92 -20.10 -13.60
CA SER A 287 17.42 -20.07 -14.97
C SER A 287 18.66 -19.19 -15.15
N LYS A 288 19.37 -19.39 -16.27
CA LYS A 288 20.50 -18.54 -16.67
C LYS A 288 20.12 -17.07 -16.80
N SER A 289 18.92 -16.76 -17.30
CA SER A 289 18.44 -15.38 -17.42
C SER A 289 18.21 -14.71 -16.06
N GLU A 290 17.68 -15.43 -15.08
CA GLU A 290 17.43 -14.90 -13.73
C GLU A 290 18.72 -14.70 -12.94
N ALA A 291 19.66 -15.65 -13.07
CA ALA A 291 20.99 -15.48 -12.51
C ALA A 291 21.72 -14.29 -13.16
N GLY A 292 21.53 -14.08 -14.48
CA GLY A 292 22.04 -12.92 -15.21
C GLY A 292 21.42 -11.59 -14.77
N GLN A 293 20.11 -11.56 -14.52
CA GLN A 293 19.41 -10.41 -13.95
C GLN A 293 20.00 -10.06 -12.58
N MET A 294 20.12 -11.04 -11.68
CA MET A 294 20.73 -10.82 -10.37
C MET A 294 22.16 -10.27 -10.45
N ASN A 295 23.00 -10.79 -11.35
CA ASN A 295 24.36 -10.27 -11.54
C ASN A 295 24.37 -8.79 -11.98
N THR A 296 23.37 -8.40 -12.79
CA THR A 296 23.18 -7.01 -13.23
C THR A 296 22.78 -6.13 -12.05
N SER A 297 21.86 -6.59 -11.20
CA SER A 297 21.41 -5.90 -9.99
C SER A 297 22.54 -5.75 -8.96
N ILE A 298 23.43 -6.75 -8.82
CA ILE A 298 24.65 -6.66 -8.01
C ILE A 298 25.58 -5.57 -8.56
N GLY A 299 25.86 -5.57 -9.87
CA GLY A 299 26.74 -4.58 -10.49
C GLY A 299 26.19 -3.15 -10.38
N TRP A 300 24.87 -2.99 -10.54
CA TRP A 300 24.18 -1.73 -10.30
C TRP A 300 24.37 -1.27 -8.85
N PHE A 301 24.17 -2.15 -7.88
CA PHE A 301 24.33 -1.81 -6.46
C PHE A 301 25.77 -1.41 -6.15
N GLU A 302 26.77 -2.16 -6.62
CA GLU A 302 28.18 -1.84 -6.38
C GLU A 302 28.59 -0.51 -6.99
N GLY A 303 28.06 -0.15 -8.15
CA GLY A 303 28.28 1.16 -8.77
C GLY A 303 27.55 2.32 -8.08
N LYS A 304 26.52 2.04 -7.27
CA LYS A 304 25.75 3.06 -6.54
C LYS A 304 26.06 3.10 -5.05
N TYR A 305 26.41 2.01 -4.39
CA TYR A 305 26.52 1.91 -2.94
C TYR A 305 27.94 1.51 -2.55
N GLU A 306 28.89 2.42 -2.75
CA GLU A 306 30.27 2.24 -2.32
C GLU A 306 30.35 2.01 -0.81
N ASN A 307 31.20 1.06 -0.38
CA ASN A 307 31.42 0.69 1.02
C ASN A 307 30.24 0.04 1.74
N PHE A 308 29.23 -0.43 1.01
CA PHE A 308 28.15 -1.27 1.54
C PHE A 308 28.23 -2.69 1.00
N GLU A 309 27.84 -3.65 1.83
CA GLU A 309 27.75 -5.05 1.44
C GLU A 309 26.35 -5.37 0.88
N ASN A 310 26.32 -6.12 -0.22
CA ASN A 310 25.08 -6.67 -0.75
C ASN A 310 24.94 -8.16 -0.39
N ILE A 311 23.71 -8.53 -0.03
CA ILE A 311 23.25 -9.90 0.13
C ILE A 311 22.24 -10.17 -1.00
N PRO A 312 22.65 -10.86 -2.07
CA PRO A 312 21.77 -11.16 -3.20
C PRO A 312 20.71 -12.19 -2.82
N ILE A 313 19.44 -11.86 -3.00
CA ILE A 313 18.30 -12.71 -2.65
C ILE A 313 17.37 -12.84 -3.84
N ILE A 314 17.01 -14.08 -4.18
CA ILE A 314 15.96 -14.37 -5.14
C ILE A 314 14.75 -14.98 -4.43
N ILE A 315 13.58 -14.38 -4.59
CA ILE A 315 12.33 -14.99 -4.12
C ILE A 315 11.85 -15.95 -5.20
N HIS A 316 12.08 -17.24 -4.98
CA HIS A 316 11.89 -18.29 -5.99
C HIS A 316 11.47 -19.61 -5.31
N PRO A 317 10.58 -20.43 -5.92
CA PRO A 317 10.13 -21.70 -5.35
C PRO A 317 11.19 -22.81 -5.33
N SER A 318 12.44 -22.51 -5.66
CA SER A 318 13.54 -23.46 -5.70
C SER A 318 14.82 -22.73 -5.32
N ASN A 319 15.70 -23.46 -4.63
CA ASN A 319 17.05 -23.04 -4.27
C ASN A 319 18.12 -23.71 -5.15
N LYS A 320 17.73 -24.23 -6.32
CA LYS A 320 18.62 -24.91 -7.26
C LYS A 320 18.77 -24.13 -8.55
N PHE A 321 20.00 -23.96 -9.00
CA PHE A 321 20.30 -23.48 -10.34
C PHE A 321 19.97 -24.55 -11.38
N LYS A 322 19.62 -24.11 -12.60
CA LYS A 322 19.77 -24.95 -13.78
C LYS A 322 21.25 -25.24 -14.05
N GLU A 323 21.52 -26.28 -14.82
CA GLU A 323 22.88 -26.70 -15.20
C GLU A 323 23.68 -25.56 -15.85
N ASP A 324 23.03 -24.70 -16.63
CA ASP A 324 23.62 -23.58 -17.36
C ASP A 324 23.57 -22.22 -16.62
N ALA A 325 23.03 -22.19 -15.40
CA ALA A 325 22.89 -20.98 -14.59
C ALA A 325 24.01 -20.85 -13.56
N PHE A 326 24.57 -19.65 -13.43
CA PHE A 326 25.67 -19.33 -12.51
C PHE A 326 25.54 -17.89 -12.00
N SER A 327 25.94 -17.66 -10.75
CA SER A 327 25.93 -16.34 -10.09
C SER A 327 27.37 -15.94 -9.74
N THR A 328 27.69 -14.65 -9.83
CA THR A 328 29.03 -14.11 -9.51
C THR A 328 29.29 -14.05 -8.00
N LYS A 329 28.22 -13.99 -7.20
CA LYS A 329 28.25 -14.07 -5.73
C LYS A 329 27.38 -15.19 -5.20
N GLN A 330 27.55 -15.53 -3.93
CA GLN A 330 26.63 -16.45 -3.25
C GLN A 330 25.21 -15.87 -3.26
N LEU A 331 24.34 -16.48 -4.07
CA LEU A 331 22.93 -16.18 -4.13
C LEU A 331 22.19 -16.93 -3.02
N TYR A 332 21.21 -16.27 -2.40
CA TYR A 332 20.30 -16.86 -1.44
C TYR A 332 18.89 -16.91 -2.01
N SER A 333 18.15 -17.97 -1.74
CA SER A 333 16.74 -18.07 -2.10
C SER A 333 15.85 -17.89 -0.87
N LEU A 334 14.80 -17.09 -1.02
CA LEU A 334 13.65 -17.08 -0.11
C LEU A 334 12.53 -17.91 -0.74
N GLN A 335 12.30 -19.10 -0.19
CA GLN A 335 11.33 -20.08 -0.71
C GLN A 335 9.93 -19.85 -0.10
N PRO A 336 8.85 -20.33 -0.73
CA PRO A 336 7.47 -20.11 -0.29
C PRO A 336 7.22 -20.43 1.17
N GLU A 337 7.77 -21.53 1.70
CA GLU A 337 7.56 -21.96 3.08
C GLU A 337 8.23 -21.00 4.08
N LYS A 338 9.37 -20.44 3.68
CA LYS A 338 10.11 -19.44 4.46
C LYS A 338 9.45 -18.07 4.38
N LEU A 339 8.86 -17.74 3.24
CA LEU A 339 8.07 -16.53 3.07
C LEU A 339 6.80 -16.59 3.94
N GLU A 340 6.10 -17.73 3.97
CA GLU A 340 4.95 -17.94 4.88
C GLU A 340 5.36 -17.89 6.35
N LEU A 341 6.53 -18.43 6.71
CA LEU A 341 7.08 -18.28 8.06
C LEU A 341 7.28 -16.80 8.42
N LEU A 342 7.88 -16.01 7.54
CA LEU A 342 8.04 -14.56 7.76
C LEU A 342 6.68 -13.87 7.93
N LYS A 343 5.70 -14.20 7.07
CA LYS A 343 4.35 -13.65 7.15
C LYS A 343 3.68 -13.97 8.49
N ASN A 344 3.84 -15.20 8.98
CA ASN A 344 3.30 -15.60 10.29
C ASN A 344 3.99 -14.85 11.45
N ASN A 345 5.32 -14.75 11.44
CA ASN A 345 6.05 -14.02 12.48
C ASN A 345 5.62 -12.53 12.54
N ILE A 346 5.39 -11.90 11.39
CA ILE A 346 4.91 -10.51 11.30
C ILE A 346 3.47 -10.39 11.81
N ARG A 347 2.62 -11.34 11.41
CA ARG A 347 1.23 -11.38 11.88
C ARG A 347 1.17 -11.50 13.40
N ASP A 348 1.96 -12.39 13.99
CA ASP A 348 1.97 -12.61 15.42
C ASP A 348 2.58 -11.40 16.17
N PHE A 349 3.65 -10.81 15.63
CA PHE A 349 4.23 -9.55 16.13
C PHE A 349 3.21 -8.42 16.21
N TYR A 350 2.42 -8.20 15.16
CA TYR A 350 1.44 -7.12 15.17
C TYR A 350 0.20 -7.47 16.01
N LYS A 351 -0.18 -8.75 16.07
CA LYS A 351 -1.28 -9.21 16.93
C LYS A 351 -0.98 -9.09 18.43
N SER A 352 0.29 -9.22 18.83
CA SER A 352 0.67 -9.10 20.24
C SER A 352 0.50 -7.69 20.80
N ILE A 353 0.25 -6.69 19.95
CA ILE A 353 -0.02 -5.30 20.32
C ILE A 353 -1.51 -5.12 20.71
N SER A 354 -2.35 -6.14 20.53
CA SER A 354 -3.76 -6.09 20.90
C SER A 354 -3.98 -5.62 22.34
N GLY A 355 -4.85 -4.63 22.52
CA GLY A 355 -5.19 -4.07 23.83
C GLY A 355 -4.13 -3.13 24.43
N VAL A 356 -3.00 -2.92 23.75
CA VAL A 356 -1.97 -1.96 24.17
C VAL A 356 -2.29 -0.58 23.57
N PRO A 357 -2.37 0.50 24.38
CA PRO A 357 -2.51 1.86 23.84
C PRO A 357 -1.31 2.23 22.95
N PHE A 358 -1.55 2.73 21.74
CA PHE A 358 -0.47 3.06 20.80
C PHE A 358 0.51 4.12 21.34
N THR A 359 0.04 5.01 22.22
CA THR A 359 0.86 6.02 22.88
C THR A 359 1.91 5.43 23.82
N THR A 360 1.70 4.22 24.34
CA THR A 360 2.63 3.55 25.27
C THR A 360 3.64 2.66 24.55
N ILE A 361 3.52 2.48 23.23
CA ILE A 361 4.45 1.64 22.45
C ILE A 361 5.76 2.39 22.27
N SER A 362 6.78 2.03 23.05
CA SER A 362 8.12 2.63 22.97
C SER A 362 9.03 1.88 21.99
N PRO A 363 10.05 2.55 21.42
CA PRO A 363 11.06 1.89 20.58
C PRO A 363 11.76 0.72 21.27
N GLU A 364 12.01 0.80 22.58
CA GLU A 364 12.68 -0.27 23.35
C GLU A 364 11.80 -1.52 23.46
N GLY A 365 10.49 -1.32 23.69
CA GLY A 365 9.52 -2.41 23.67
C GLY A 365 9.46 -3.09 22.29
N ILE A 366 9.40 -2.28 21.23
CA ILE A 366 9.42 -2.79 19.85
C ILE A 366 10.71 -3.54 19.54
N GLN A 367 11.87 -3.03 19.99
CA GLN A 367 13.15 -3.70 19.78
C GLN A 367 13.22 -5.08 20.45
N SER A 368 12.57 -5.23 21.61
CA SER A 368 12.46 -6.51 22.32
C SER A 368 11.54 -7.47 21.54
N MET A 369 10.39 -6.98 21.08
CA MET A 369 9.46 -7.76 20.26
C MET A 369 10.08 -8.21 18.92
N ILE A 370 10.86 -7.36 18.25
CA ILE A 370 11.57 -7.75 17.01
C ILE A 370 12.42 -9.01 17.23
N LYS A 371 13.11 -9.10 18.38
CA LYS A 371 13.90 -10.30 18.72
C LYS A 371 13.02 -11.49 19.09
N GLU A 372 11.98 -11.26 19.91
CA GLU A 372 11.03 -12.30 20.34
C GLU A 372 10.40 -13.04 19.15
N TYR A 373 9.96 -12.30 18.13
CA TYR A 373 9.33 -12.85 16.92
C TYR A 373 10.34 -13.23 15.83
N SER A 374 11.65 -13.29 16.13
CA SER A 374 12.72 -13.63 15.18
C SER A 374 12.74 -12.76 13.91
N LEU A 375 12.37 -11.48 14.06
CA LEU A 375 12.34 -10.48 12.99
C LEU A 375 13.60 -9.60 12.96
N ASP A 376 14.59 -9.83 13.84
CA ASP A 376 15.88 -9.17 13.76
C ASP A 376 16.69 -9.66 12.55
N SER A 377 17.64 -8.84 12.10
CA SER A 377 18.40 -9.05 10.86
C SER A 377 19.17 -10.39 10.84
N GLU A 378 19.73 -10.81 11.98
CA GLU A 378 20.48 -12.06 12.09
C GLU A 378 19.54 -13.27 12.03
N SER A 379 18.46 -13.24 12.82
CA SER A 379 17.43 -14.28 12.82
C SER A 379 16.80 -14.44 11.45
N MET A 380 16.45 -13.34 10.77
CA MET A 380 15.89 -13.37 9.41
C MET A 380 16.87 -14.01 8.42
N LYS A 381 18.14 -13.58 8.41
CA LYS A 381 19.17 -14.15 7.53
C LYS A 381 19.35 -15.65 7.76
N LYS A 382 19.35 -16.09 9.02
CA LYS A 382 19.55 -17.49 9.40
C LYS A 382 18.34 -18.39 9.09
N THR A 383 17.13 -17.90 9.33
CA THR A 383 15.92 -18.73 9.30
C THR A 383 15.24 -18.75 7.94
N LEU A 384 15.31 -17.64 7.19
CA LEU A 384 14.56 -17.43 5.97
C LEU A 384 15.36 -17.77 4.71
N LEU A 385 16.68 -17.55 4.73
CA LEU A 385 17.51 -17.66 3.54
C LEU A 385 18.17 -19.03 3.42
N SER A 386 18.01 -19.63 2.25
CA SER A 386 18.73 -20.86 1.87
C SER A 386 19.78 -20.53 0.83
N ARG A 387 20.98 -21.11 0.92
CA ARG A 387 21.98 -20.95 -0.14
C ARG A 387 21.46 -21.59 -1.43
N VAL A 388 21.55 -20.84 -2.53
CA VAL A 388 21.32 -21.42 -3.86
C VAL A 388 22.53 -22.29 -4.20
N SER A 389 22.25 -23.50 -4.68
CA SER A 389 23.26 -24.50 -5.03
C SER A 389 22.98 -25.09 -6.40
N LYS A 390 23.93 -25.87 -6.93
CA LYS A 390 23.70 -26.72 -8.09
C LYS A 390 22.79 -27.90 -7.75
#